data_AF-A0A9X2HYH9-F1
#
_entry.id   AF-A0A9X2HYH9-F1
#
_cell.length_a   1.000
_cell.length_b   1.000
_cell.length_c   1.000
_cell.angle_alpha   90.00
_cell.angle_beta   90.00
_cell.angle_gamma   90.00
#
_symmetry.space_group_name_H-M   'P 1'
#
loop_
_entity.id
_entity.type
_entity.pdbx_description
1 polymer ?
#
loop_
_entity_poly.entity_id
_entity_poly.type
_entity_poly.pdbx_seq_one_letter_code
_entity_poly.pdbx_strand_id
1 'polypeptide(L)'
;MNAGDVFLVKGTEKHSKWLSALQKAIYPKASSSHVLISVGDGAFVHATTSSGVDFERYDHLLGEIEDGWRVIRNKRVDDLKSQELQLAAIFFVKQAYNYKFMFESNDQTSFCSELVAKVYAKCDIELFGKNTGKITPADFDRAADTDSEWEDVTEEYRALFAENDKIKHIFDIAYFTLVATTQKRSYMMNAYDGLIEAFGQMAEKGLVSKELHSKMVEMETDFRAKKNISFWNEKKYPPKNNES
;
A
#
# COMPACT_ATOMS: atom_id res chain seq x y z
N MET A 1 -5.32 -2.33 -16.50
CA MET A 1 -5.11 -1.61 -15.23
C MET A 1 -3.85 -2.21 -14.65
N ASN A 2 -2.80 -1.42 -14.47
CA ASN A 2 -1.51 -1.97 -14.11
C ASN A 2 -1.20 -1.65 -12.65
N ALA A 3 -0.62 -2.62 -11.94
CA ALA A 3 -0.14 -2.34 -10.60
C ALA A 3 0.98 -1.31 -10.66
N GLY A 4 0.93 -0.32 -9.78
CA GLY A 4 1.82 0.84 -9.82
C GLY A 4 1.19 2.09 -10.44
N ASP A 5 0.13 1.98 -11.24
CA ASP A 5 -0.59 3.16 -11.74
C ASP A 5 -1.11 3.99 -10.57
N VAL A 6 -0.95 5.31 -10.64
CA VAL A 6 -1.29 6.24 -9.55
C VAL A 6 -2.58 6.97 -9.90
N PHE A 7 -3.58 6.79 -9.05
CA PHE A 7 -4.90 7.39 -9.16
C PHE A 7 -4.90 8.72 -8.40
N LEU A 8 -5.09 9.84 -9.10
CA LEU A 8 -5.13 11.18 -8.51
C LEU A 8 -6.58 11.65 -8.47
N VAL A 9 -7.05 11.95 -7.26
CA VAL A 9 -8.46 12.23 -7.01
C VAL A 9 -8.65 13.40 -6.07
N LYS A 10 -9.87 13.92 -6.08
CA LYS A 10 -10.33 14.89 -5.11
C LYS A 10 -11.55 14.32 -4.40
N GLY A 11 -11.46 14.16 -3.09
CA GLY A 11 -12.59 13.67 -2.30
C GLY A 11 -13.73 14.70 -2.26
N THR A 12 -14.96 14.24 -2.09
CA THR A 12 -16.15 15.11 -2.04
C THR A 12 -16.27 15.93 -0.74
N GLU A 13 -15.54 15.56 0.31
CA GLU A 13 -15.58 16.23 1.61
C GLU A 13 -14.97 17.64 1.63
N LYS A 14 -15.43 18.49 2.56
CA LYS A 14 -14.96 19.88 2.70
C LYS A 14 -13.44 19.98 2.97
N HIS A 15 -12.87 19.04 3.72
CA HIS A 15 -11.43 19.01 4.00
C HIS A 15 -10.60 18.77 2.74
N SER A 16 -11.09 17.95 1.79
CA SER A 16 -10.44 17.69 0.50
C SER A 16 -10.33 18.93 -0.36
N LYS A 17 -11.35 19.80 -0.37
CA LYS A 17 -11.32 21.08 -1.10
C LYS A 17 -10.26 22.03 -0.55
N TRP A 18 -10.11 22.09 0.77
CA TRP A 18 -9.08 22.91 1.41
C TRP A 18 -7.67 22.38 1.14
N LEU A 19 -7.48 21.06 1.23
CA LEU A 19 -6.19 20.43 0.92
C LEU A 19 -5.77 20.66 -0.54
N SER A 20 -6.69 20.50 -1.50
CA SER A 20 -6.46 20.81 -2.91
C SER A 20 -6.09 22.29 -3.13
N ALA A 21 -6.72 23.22 -2.41
CA ALA A 21 -6.37 24.64 -2.49
C ALA A 21 -4.96 24.94 -1.95
N LEU A 22 -4.55 24.32 -0.84
CA LEU A 22 -3.19 24.47 -0.30
C LEU A 22 -2.13 23.95 -1.27
N GLN A 23 -2.44 22.89 -2.00
CA GLN A 23 -1.55 22.30 -2.97
C GLN A 23 -1.23 23.21 -4.17
N LYS A 24 -2.05 24.24 -4.42
CA LYS A 24 -1.77 25.24 -5.45
C LYS A 24 -0.51 26.08 -5.19
N ALA A 25 -0.06 26.16 -3.94
CA ALA A 25 1.22 26.76 -3.59
C ALA A 25 2.42 25.94 -4.09
N ILE A 26 2.25 24.63 -4.26
CA ILE A 26 3.27 23.70 -4.79
C ILE A 26 3.21 23.65 -6.31
N TYR A 27 2.00 23.55 -6.87
CA TYR A 27 1.76 23.54 -8.31
C TYR A 27 0.46 24.27 -8.64
N PRO A 28 0.48 25.38 -9.40
CA PRO A 28 -0.72 26.21 -9.62
C PRO A 28 -1.92 25.49 -10.22
N LYS A 29 -1.69 24.43 -11.02
CA LYS A 29 -2.77 23.62 -11.61
C LYS A 29 -3.13 22.38 -10.78
N ALA A 30 -2.63 22.26 -9.54
CA ALA A 30 -3.00 21.16 -8.66
C ALA A 30 -4.51 21.11 -8.46
N SER A 31 -5.06 19.91 -8.63
CA SER A 31 -6.49 19.59 -8.53
C SER A 31 -6.73 18.48 -7.53
N SER A 32 -5.78 17.57 -7.36
CA SER A 32 -5.90 16.38 -6.54
C SER A 32 -5.69 16.68 -5.06
N SER A 33 -6.52 16.12 -4.19
CA SER A 33 -6.34 16.19 -2.73
C SER A 33 -5.82 14.87 -2.14
N HIS A 34 -5.94 13.78 -2.90
CA HIS A 34 -5.67 12.43 -2.46
C HIS A 34 -5.07 11.62 -3.61
N VAL A 35 -4.27 10.61 -3.27
CA VAL A 35 -3.72 9.68 -4.25
C VAL A 35 -3.86 8.25 -3.77
N LEU A 36 -4.04 7.34 -4.72
CA LEU A 36 -4.11 5.91 -4.51
C LEU A 36 -3.15 5.21 -5.47
N ILE A 37 -2.66 4.04 -5.10
CA ILE A 37 -1.87 3.19 -6.00
C ILE A 37 -2.71 1.98 -6.42
N SER A 38 -2.75 1.69 -7.72
CA SER A 38 -3.42 0.51 -8.22
C SER A 38 -2.61 -0.74 -7.87
N VAL A 39 -3.32 -1.80 -7.46
CA VAL A 39 -2.75 -3.15 -7.32
C VAL A 39 -3.25 -4.07 -8.45
N GLY A 40 -3.78 -3.50 -9.53
CA GLY A 40 -4.36 -4.23 -10.66
C GLY A 40 -5.86 -4.48 -10.53
N ASP A 41 -6.47 -4.80 -11.67
CA ASP A 41 -7.86 -5.27 -11.83
C ASP A 41 -9.00 -4.41 -11.27
N GLY A 42 -8.74 -3.21 -10.76
CA GLY A 42 -9.75 -2.34 -10.14
C GLY A 42 -9.70 -2.33 -8.62
N ALA A 43 -8.65 -2.92 -8.05
CA ALA A 43 -8.28 -2.77 -6.64
C ALA A 43 -7.20 -1.69 -6.50
N PHE A 44 -7.31 -0.92 -5.43
CA PHE A 44 -6.38 0.14 -5.05
C PHE A 44 -5.94 -0.04 -3.60
N VAL A 45 -4.80 0.54 -3.26
CA VAL A 45 -4.37 0.73 -1.87
C VAL A 45 -4.15 2.21 -1.65
N HIS A 46 -4.64 2.72 -0.51
CA HIS A 46 -4.50 4.12 -0.14
C HIS A 46 -4.36 4.29 1.36
N ALA A 47 -4.04 5.50 1.83
CA ALA A 47 -3.95 5.82 3.25
C ALA A 47 -4.97 6.90 3.63
N THR A 48 -5.93 6.60 4.50
CA THR A 48 -6.96 7.55 4.97
C THR A 48 -6.91 7.75 6.48
N THR A 49 -7.46 8.87 6.95
CA THR A 49 -7.51 9.20 8.39
C THR A 49 -8.40 8.26 9.21
N SER A 50 -9.33 7.54 8.56
CA SER A 50 -10.28 6.63 9.22
C SER A 50 -9.73 5.22 9.43
N SER A 51 -8.98 4.70 8.45
CA SER A 51 -8.55 3.29 8.43
C SER A 51 -7.03 3.09 8.37
N GLY A 52 -6.25 4.17 8.18
CA GLY A 52 -4.84 4.04 7.84
C GLY A 52 -4.69 3.53 6.40
N VAL A 53 -3.76 2.61 6.17
CA VAL A 53 -3.54 1.99 4.86
C VAL A 53 -4.48 0.80 4.68
N ASP A 54 -5.38 0.86 3.70
CA ASP A 54 -6.31 -0.23 3.38
C ASP A 54 -6.56 -0.35 1.87
N PHE A 55 -7.23 -1.44 1.50
CA PHE A 55 -7.72 -1.65 0.14
C PHE A 55 -8.97 -0.82 -0.13
N GLU A 56 -9.06 -0.35 -1.37
CA GLU A 56 -10.21 0.39 -1.89
C GLU A 56 -10.63 -0.22 -3.23
N ARG A 57 -11.95 -0.31 -3.47
CA ARG A 57 -12.51 -0.92 -4.67
C ARG A 57 -12.97 0.17 -5.63
N TYR A 58 -12.80 -0.04 -6.94
CA TYR A 58 -13.07 1.03 -7.90
C TYR A 58 -14.50 1.61 -7.83
N ASP A 59 -15.52 0.78 -7.66
CA ASP A 59 -16.92 1.22 -7.67
C ASP A 59 -17.27 2.03 -6.42
N HIS A 60 -16.70 1.68 -5.27
CA HIS A 60 -16.82 2.44 -4.03
C HIS A 60 -16.03 3.76 -4.14
N LEU A 61 -14.78 3.70 -4.61
CA LEU A 61 -13.95 4.88 -4.88
C LEU A 61 -14.65 5.91 -5.78
N LEU A 62 -15.21 5.46 -6.91
CA LEU A 62 -15.89 6.34 -7.87
C LEU A 62 -17.14 7.01 -7.26
N GLY A 63 -17.76 6.41 -6.24
CA GLY A 63 -18.89 6.99 -5.52
C GLY A 63 -18.49 8.09 -4.51
N GLU A 64 -17.22 8.19 -4.14
CA GLU A 64 -16.74 9.07 -3.07
C GLU A 64 -15.87 10.25 -3.55
N ILE A 65 -15.58 10.32 -4.85
CA ILE A 65 -14.69 11.33 -5.45
C ILE A 65 -15.45 12.29 -6.38
N GLU A 66 -14.90 13.49 -6.56
CA GLU A 66 -15.37 14.45 -7.59
C GLU A 66 -14.98 13.97 -9.01
N ASP A 67 -15.74 14.44 -10.00
CA ASP A 67 -15.36 14.31 -11.41
C ASP A 67 -14.01 14.97 -11.70
N GLY A 68 -13.34 14.52 -12.77
CA GLY A 68 -12.02 15.04 -13.16
C GLY A 68 -10.84 14.36 -12.46
N TRP A 69 -11.06 13.17 -11.90
CA TRP A 69 -9.96 12.27 -11.53
C TRP A 69 -9.12 11.90 -12.76
N ARG A 70 -7.85 11.56 -12.48
CA ARG A 70 -6.87 11.18 -13.49
C ARG A 70 -6.02 10.02 -13.01
N VAL A 71 -5.45 9.29 -13.96
CA VAL A 71 -4.62 8.13 -13.68
C VAL A 71 -3.35 8.26 -14.45
N ILE A 72 -2.22 8.06 -13.77
CA ILE A 72 -0.92 8.14 -14.40
C ILE A 72 -0.10 6.88 -14.21
N ARG A 73 0.63 6.52 -15.26
CA ARG A 73 1.55 5.40 -15.29
C ARG A 73 2.98 5.91 -15.42
N ASN A 74 3.88 5.37 -14.60
CA ASN A 74 5.31 5.63 -14.75
C ASN A 74 5.88 4.71 -15.83
N LYS A 75 6.48 5.27 -16.88
CA LYS A 75 6.99 4.52 -18.05
C LYS A 75 8.18 3.61 -17.73
N ARG A 76 8.81 3.78 -16.55
CA ARG A 76 9.89 2.91 -16.07
C ARG A 76 9.39 1.61 -15.44
N VAL A 77 8.07 1.44 -15.31
CA VAL A 77 7.44 0.25 -14.72
C VAL A 77 7.10 -0.73 -15.85
N ASP A 78 7.89 -1.78 -15.98
CA ASP A 78 7.59 -2.95 -16.80
C ASP A 78 6.71 -3.97 -16.05
N ASP A 79 6.37 -5.08 -16.69
CA ASP A 79 5.50 -6.12 -16.10
C ASP A 79 6.09 -6.74 -14.81
N LEU A 80 7.41 -6.91 -14.75
CA LEU A 80 8.08 -7.46 -13.56
C LEU A 80 8.01 -6.46 -12.41
N LYS A 81 8.32 -5.19 -12.70
CA LYS A 81 8.25 -4.10 -11.73
C LYS A 81 6.82 -3.82 -11.28
N SER A 82 5.83 -4.03 -12.15
CA SER A 82 4.41 -3.93 -11.80
C SER A 82 4.03 -4.97 -10.73
N GLN A 83 4.50 -6.21 -10.85
CA GLN A 83 4.30 -7.24 -9.82
C GLN A 83 5.00 -6.89 -8.50
N GLU A 84 6.23 -6.37 -8.56
CA GLU A 84 6.93 -5.89 -7.36
C GLU A 84 6.17 -4.76 -6.67
N LEU A 85 5.65 -3.79 -7.43
CA LEU A 85 4.84 -2.68 -6.92
C LEU A 85 3.53 -3.17 -6.30
N GLN A 86 2.90 -4.20 -6.88
CA GLN A 86 1.73 -4.85 -6.30
C GLN A 86 2.04 -5.41 -4.91
N LEU A 87 3.11 -6.19 -4.79
CA LEU A 87 3.55 -6.77 -3.51
C LEU A 87 3.98 -5.69 -2.51
N ALA A 88 4.62 -4.62 -2.99
CA ALA A 88 5.04 -3.50 -2.17
C ALA A 88 3.84 -2.68 -1.65
N ALA A 89 2.79 -2.49 -2.44
CA ALA A 89 1.54 -1.88 -1.97
C ALA A 89 0.87 -2.73 -0.86
N ILE A 90 0.80 -4.05 -1.07
CA ILE A 90 0.27 -5.00 -0.09
C ILE A 90 1.09 -4.99 1.20
N PHE A 91 2.41 -4.84 1.10
CA PHE A 91 3.32 -4.81 2.26
C PHE A 91 2.93 -3.74 3.29
N PHE A 92 2.39 -2.60 2.86
CA PHE A 92 2.04 -1.48 3.75
C PHE A 92 0.61 -1.53 4.30
N VAL A 93 -0.22 -2.49 3.88
CA VAL A 93 -1.61 -2.62 4.36
C VAL A 93 -1.65 -2.75 5.90
N LYS A 94 -2.64 -2.09 6.52
CA LYS A 94 -2.80 -1.89 7.98
C LYS A 94 -1.80 -0.96 8.67
N GLN A 95 -0.93 -0.25 7.97
CA GLN A 95 -0.20 0.87 8.59
C GLN A 95 -1.17 1.95 9.07
N ALA A 96 -0.84 2.61 10.18
CA ALA A 96 -1.67 3.72 10.67
C ALA A 96 -1.51 4.98 9.81
N TYR A 97 -2.47 5.90 9.90
CA TYR A 97 -2.37 7.17 9.19
C TYR A 97 -1.29 8.08 9.80
N ASN A 98 -0.50 8.74 8.95
CA ASN A 98 0.51 9.69 9.42
C ASN A 98 -0.10 11.09 9.64
N TYR A 99 -0.40 11.42 10.89
CA TYR A 99 -0.90 12.77 11.27
C TYR A 99 0.20 13.84 11.32
N LYS A 100 1.49 13.46 11.26
CA LYS A 100 2.63 14.39 11.21
C LYS A 100 2.91 14.80 9.76
N PHE A 101 1.94 15.46 9.14
CA PHE A 101 1.95 15.82 7.72
C PHE A 101 3.21 16.62 7.33
N MET A 102 3.93 16.17 6.29
CA MET A 102 5.11 16.82 5.67
C MET A 102 6.39 17.00 6.51
N PHE A 103 6.53 16.38 7.68
CA PHE A 103 7.76 16.51 8.48
C PHE A 103 8.72 15.34 8.27
N GLU A 104 8.33 14.12 8.64
CA GLU A 104 9.21 12.95 8.58
C GLU A 104 8.46 11.69 8.14
N SER A 105 9.06 10.97 7.19
CA SER A 105 8.62 9.64 6.84
C SER A 105 9.13 8.63 7.86
N ASN A 106 8.34 7.60 8.15
CA ASN A 106 8.72 6.52 9.06
C ASN A 106 8.11 5.19 8.62
N ASP A 107 8.55 4.08 9.20
CA ASP A 107 8.14 2.73 8.77
C ASP A 107 6.79 2.26 9.33
N GLN A 108 6.12 3.07 10.16
CA GLN A 108 4.94 2.67 10.94
C GLN A 108 3.65 3.35 10.47
N THR A 109 3.75 4.53 9.87
CA THR A 109 2.60 5.33 9.44
C THR A 109 2.79 5.86 8.03
N SER A 110 1.70 6.07 7.30
CA SER A 110 1.73 6.70 5.97
C SER A 110 0.55 7.65 5.78
N PHE A 111 0.77 8.78 5.09
CA PHE A 111 -0.30 9.52 4.41
C PHE A 111 -0.34 9.14 2.92
N CYS A 112 -1.35 9.60 2.17
CA CYS A 112 -1.66 9.07 0.85
C CYS A 112 -0.49 9.11 -0.16
N SER A 113 0.17 10.25 -0.32
CA SER A 113 1.28 10.43 -1.27
C SER A 113 2.59 9.85 -0.75
N GLU A 114 2.82 9.87 0.57
CA GLU A 114 3.93 9.17 1.20
C GLU A 114 3.83 7.65 0.96
N LEU A 115 2.64 7.06 1.07
CA LEU A 115 2.41 5.65 0.79
C LEU A 115 2.85 5.30 -0.63
N VAL A 116 2.35 6.03 -1.63
CA VAL A 116 2.74 5.81 -3.04
C VAL A 116 4.26 5.91 -3.19
N ALA A 117 4.88 6.94 -2.60
CA ALA A 117 6.32 7.10 -2.65
C ALA A 117 7.09 5.96 -1.97
N LYS A 118 6.62 5.43 -0.84
CA LYS A 118 7.21 4.27 -0.16
C LYS A 118 7.09 3.00 -0.98
N VAL A 119 5.96 2.79 -1.65
CA VAL A 119 5.75 1.64 -2.54
C VAL A 119 6.76 1.66 -3.68
N TYR A 120 6.90 2.81 -4.36
CA TYR A 120 7.89 2.99 -5.41
C TYR A 120 9.34 2.87 -4.90
N ALA A 121 9.65 3.46 -3.74
CA ALA A 121 10.98 3.37 -3.12
C ALA A 121 11.34 1.93 -2.72
N LYS A 122 10.37 1.11 -2.28
CA LYS A 122 10.57 -0.31 -1.97
C LYS A 122 10.93 -1.14 -3.21
N CYS A 123 10.67 -0.60 -4.41
CA CYS A 123 11.02 -1.19 -5.70
C CYS A 123 12.20 -0.46 -6.38
N ASP A 124 12.97 0.30 -5.61
CA ASP A 124 14.13 1.09 -6.03
C ASP A 124 13.82 2.18 -7.09
N ILE A 125 12.58 2.70 -7.08
CA ILE A 125 12.17 3.81 -7.93
C ILE A 125 12.01 5.07 -7.09
N GLU A 126 12.95 6.00 -7.23
CA GLU A 126 12.82 7.32 -6.64
C GLU A 126 11.81 8.18 -7.41
N LEU A 127 10.94 8.86 -6.66
CA LEU A 127 9.94 9.77 -7.20
C LEU A 127 10.34 11.23 -6.95
N PHE A 128 10.35 12.02 -8.03
CA PHE A 128 10.46 13.48 -8.01
C PHE A 128 11.72 14.06 -7.32
N GLY A 129 12.76 13.25 -7.07
CA GLY A 129 13.97 13.69 -6.37
C GLY A 129 13.71 14.13 -4.92
N LYS A 130 12.67 13.56 -4.28
CA LYS A 130 12.20 13.96 -2.95
C LYS A 130 12.15 12.77 -2.00
N ASN A 131 12.43 13.05 -0.73
CA ASN A 131 12.11 12.11 0.34
C ASN A 131 10.60 11.80 0.35
N THR A 132 10.26 10.54 0.57
CA THR A 132 8.88 10.01 0.58
C THR A 132 7.89 10.86 1.38
N GLY A 133 8.28 11.31 2.58
CA GLY A 133 7.43 12.13 3.46
C GLY A 133 7.21 13.58 3.02
N LYS A 134 7.87 14.04 1.95
CA LYS A 134 7.73 15.39 1.37
C LYS A 134 7.02 15.40 0.01
N ILE A 135 6.62 14.24 -0.48
CA ILE A 135 5.86 14.11 -1.72
C ILE A 135 4.40 14.38 -1.42
N THR A 136 3.78 15.19 -2.26
CA THR A 136 2.38 15.62 -2.13
C THR A 136 1.57 15.22 -3.37
N PRO A 137 0.23 15.21 -3.33
CA PRO A 137 -0.57 14.97 -4.54
C PRO A 137 -0.25 15.97 -5.66
N ALA A 138 0.09 17.21 -5.32
CA ALA A 138 0.50 18.27 -6.25
C ALA A 138 1.74 17.91 -7.06
N ASP A 139 2.65 17.10 -6.50
CA ASP A 139 3.83 16.63 -7.22
C ASP A 139 3.44 15.64 -8.33
N PHE A 140 2.47 14.77 -8.07
CA PHE A 140 1.90 13.89 -9.09
C PHE A 140 1.05 14.66 -10.10
N ASP A 141 0.32 15.69 -9.68
CA ASP A 141 -0.40 16.60 -10.58
C ASP A 141 0.56 17.28 -11.56
N ARG A 142 1.68 17.80 -11.05
CA ARG A 142 2.75 18.38 -11.88
C ARG A 142 3.37 17.32 -12.81
N ALA A 143 3.57 16.10 -12.32
CA ALA A 143 4.21 15.03 -13.08
C ALA A 143 3.44 14.69 -14.35
N ALA A 144 2.13 14.44 -14.31
CA ALA A 144 1.45 14.14 -15.59
C ALA A 144 1.36 15.32 -16.55
N ASP A 145 1.46 16.55 -16.05
CA ASP A 145 1.38 17.72 -16.93
C ASP A 145 2.72 18.01 -17.62
N THR A 146 3.85 17.63 -17.01
CA THR A 146 5.17 18.15 -17.39
C THR A 146 6.29 17.13 -17.47
N ASP A 147 6.14 15.96 -16.85
CA ASP A 147 7.20 14.95 -16.76
C ASP A 147 7.00 13.87 -17.82
N SER A 148 7.98 13.75 -18.72
CA SER A 148 7.94 12.80 -19.83
C SER A 148 7.98 11.34 -19.38
N GLU A 149 8.43 11.07 -18.15
CA GLU A 149 8.46 9.73 -17.54
C GLU A 149 7.08 9.23 -17.12
N TRP A 150 6.07 10.11 -17.17
CA TRP A 150 4.69 9.76 -16.85
C TRP A 150 3.80 9.87 -18.10
N GLU A 151 2.78 9.03 -18.14
CA GLU A 151 1.72 9.10 -19.13
C GLU A 151 0.35 9.10 -18.44
N ASP A 152 -0.60 9.80 -19.04
CA ASP A 152 -1.99 9.79 -18.62
C ASP A 152 -2.71 8.58 -19.25
N VAL A 153 -3.22 7.68 -18.40
CA VAL A 153 -3.94 6.46 -18.78
C VAL A 153 -5.39 6.50 -18.31
N THR A 154 -5.93 7.70 -18.06
CA THR A 154 -7.29 7.91 -17.52
C THR A 154 -8.36 7.27 -18.40
N GLU A 155 -8.27 7.43 -19.71
CA GLU A 155 -9.26 6.88 -20.64
C GLU A 155 -9.20 5.35 -20.73
N GLU A 156 -8.02 4.74 -20.53
CA GLU A 156 -7.89 3.28 -20.38
C GLU A 156 -8.69 2.80 -19.17
N TYR A 157 -8.57 3.51 -18.04
CA TYR A 157 -9.30 3.17 -16.82
C TYR A 157 -10.81 3.37 -16.95
N ARG A 158 -11.27 4.44 -17.62
CA ARG A 158 -12.70 4.63 -17.90
C ARG A 158 -13.28 3.45 -18.69
N ALA A 159 -12.59 3.01 -19.73
CA ALA A 159 -13.00 1.86 -20.52
C ALA A 159 -13.00 0.57 -19.68
N LEU A 160 -11.95 0.34 -18.89
CA LEU A 160 -11.82 -0.86 -18.08
C LEU A 160 -12.85 -0.93 -16.94
N PHE A 161 -13.21 0.19 -16.30
CA PHE A 161 -14.31 0.21 -15.33
C PHE A 161 -15.65 -0.12 -15.98
N ALA A 162 -15.92 0.42 -17.17
CA ALA A 162 -17.13 0.10 -17.92
C ALA A 162 -17.20 -1.40 -18.31
N GLU A 163 -16.07 -2.03 -18.60
CA GLU A 163 -16.00 -3.49 -18.80
C GLU A 163 -16.18 -4.26 -17.48
N ASN A 164 -15.53 -3.84 -16.40
CA ASN A 164 -15.67 -4.45 -15.08
C ASN A 164 -17.12 -4.46 -14.60
N ASP A 165 -17.88 -3.39 -14.86
CA ASP A 165 -19.30 -3.30 -14.52
C ASP A 165 -20.14 -4.39 -15.19
N LYS A 166 -19.76 -4.84 -16.41
CA LYS A 166 -20.44 -5.94 -17.11
C LYS A 166 -20.18 -7.30 -16.48
N ILE A 167 -19.02 -7.46 -15.81
CA ILE A 167 -18.60 -8.70 -15.14
C ILE A 167 -18.50 -8.53 -13.62
N LYS A 168 -19.27 -7.61 -13.06
CA LYS A 168 -19.14 -7.15 -11.66
C LYS A 168 -19.01 -8.27 -10.63
N HIS A 169 -19.81 -9.33 -10.76
CA HIS A 169 -19.77 -10.46 -9.84
C HIS A 169 -18.42 -11.21 -9.84
N ILE A 170 -17.78 -11.37 -11.00
CA ILE A 170 -16.46 -12.00 -11.12
C ILE A 170 -15.41 -11.11 -10.47
N PHE A 171 -15.47 -9.81 -10.75
CA PHE A 171 -14.60 -8.82 -10.14
C PHE A 171 -14.77 -8.77 -8.62
N ASP A 172 -16.01 -8.80 -8.11
CA ASP A 172 -16.30 -8.80 -6.67
C ASP A 172 -15.62 -10.02 -6.00
N ILE A 173 -15.74 -11.21 -6.59
CA ILE A 173 -15.09 -12.43 -6.08
C ILE A 173 -13.56 -12.26 -6.06
N ALA A 174 -12.97 -11.74 -7.14
CA ALA A 174 -11.53 -11.52 -7.23
C ALA A 174 -11.04 -10.53 -6.15
N TYR A 175 -11.72 -9.39 -6.01
CA TYR A 175 -11.41 -8.37 -5.01
C TYR A 175 -11.51 -8.93 -3.58
N PHE A 176 -12.63 -9.56 -3.23
CA PHE A 176 -12.81 -10.12 -1.88
C PHE A 176 -11.82 -11.24 -1.60
N THR A 177 -11.44 -12.04 -2.60
CA THR A 177 -10.40 -13.06 -2.47
C THR A 177 -9.04 -12.42 -2.17
N LEU A 178 -8.65 -11.37 -2.90
CA LEU A 178 -7.40 -10.63 -2.66
C LEU A 178 -7.36 -10.08 -1.23
N VAL A 179 -8.41 -9.39 -0.80
CA VAL A 179 -8.49 -8.80 0.54
C VAL A 179 -8.47 -9.88 1.62
N ALA A 180 -9.34 -10.89 1.52
CA ALA A 180 -9.47 -11.94 2.52
C ALA A 180 -8.18 -12.79 2.65
N THR A 181 -7.53 -13.13 1.55
CA THR A 181 -6.28 -13.90 1.58
C THR A 181 -5.13 -13.09 2.16
N THR A 182 -5.03 -11.80 1.83
CA THR A 182 -4.04 -10.88 2.40
C THR A 182 -4.22 -10.75 3.91
N GLN A 183 -5.45 -10.45 4.36
CA GLN A 183 -5.78 -10.29 5.77
C GLN A 183 -5.57 -11.58 6.56
N LYS A 184 -6.03 -12.72 6.01
CA LYS A 184 -5.81 -14.04 6.63
C LYS A 184 -4.32 -14.31 6.79
N ARG A 185 -3.50 -14.03 5.78
CA ARG A 185 -2.06 -14.27 5.86
C ARG A 185 -1.39 -13.41 6.93
N SER A 186 -1.71 -12.12 6.99
CA SER A 186 -1.20 -11.22 8.04
C SER A 186 -1.62 -11.69 9.43
N TYR A 187 -2.90 -12.03 9.62
CA TYR A 187 -3.41 -12.56 10.89
C TYR A 187 -2.70 -13.85 11.30
N MET A 188 -2.57 -14.83 10.40
CA MET A 188 -1.92 -16.10 10.69
C MET A 188 -0.46 -15.91 11.10
N MET A 189 0.28 -15.00 10.46
CA MET A 189 1.67 -14.71 10.84
C MET A 189 1.76 -14.18 12.28
N ASN A 190 0.88 -13.25 12.66
CA ASN A 190 0.84 -12.74 14.04
C ASN A 190 0.40 -13.83 15.04
N ALA A 191 -0.54 -14.70 14.65
CA ALA A 191 -0.97 -15.82 15.49
C ALA A 191 0.16 -16.85 15.72
N TYR A 192 0.95 -17.14 14.69
CA TYR A 192 2.15 -17.98 14.81
C TYR A 192 3.22 -17.34 15.70
N ASP A 193 3.37 -16.02 15.66
CA ASP A 193 4.29 -15.30 16.57
C ASP A 193 3.91 -15.54 18.03
N GLY A 194 2.62 -15.37 18.37
CA GLY A 194 2.13 -15.64 19.72
C GLY A 194 2.26 -17.11 20.14
N LEU A 195 2.08 -18.05 19.18
CA LEU A 195 2.26 -19.47 19.44
C LEU A 195 3.72 -19.80 19.77
N ILE A 196 4.67 -19.31 18.97
CA ILE A 196 6.11 -19.55 19.20
C ILE A 196 6.53 -18.96 20.55
N GLU A 197 6.10 -17.74 20.88
CA GLU A 197 6.36 -17.11 22.18
C GLU A 197 5.82 -17.93 23.35
N ALA A 198 4.58 -18.43 23.25
CA ALA A 198 4.00 -19.29 24.28
C ALA A 198 4.79 -20.60 24.46
N PHE A 199 5.24 -21.21 23.36
CA PHE A 199 6.10 -22.40 23.42
C PHE A 199 7.47 -22.11 24.02
N GLY A 200 8.05 -20.93 23.78
CA GLY A 200 9.26 -20.46 24.45
C GLY A 200 9.09 -20.39 25.96
N GLN A 201 8.02 -19.75 26.44
CA GLN A 201 7.71 -19.66 27.88
C GLN A 201 7.43 -21.04 28.50
N MET A 202 6.76 -21.95 27.79
CA MET A 202 6.53 -23.32 28.25
C MET A 202 7.84 -24.12 28.31
N ALA A 203 8.77 -23.90 27.37
CA ALA A 203 10.07 -24.57 27.35
C ALA A 203 10.97 -24.11 28.51
N GLU A 204 10.94 -22.82 28.85
CA GLU A 204 11.64 -22.28 30.03
C GLU A 204 11.13 -22.88 31.34
N LYS A 205 9.82 -23.13 31.42
CA LYS A 205 9.16 -23.79 32.57
C LYS A 205 9.29 -25.31 32.55
N GLY A 206 9.94 -25.90 31.54
CA GLY A 206 10.09 -27.35 31.38
C GLY A 206 8.79 -28.09 31.04
N LEU A 207 7.73 -27.39 30.62
CA LEU A 207 6.45 -27.99 30.22
C LEU A 207 6.48 -28.57 28.80
N VAL A 208 7.39 -28.09 27.96
CA VAL A 208 7.70 -28.65 26.64
C VAL A 208 9.23 -28.71 26.46
N SER A 209 9.72 -29.52 25.54
CA SER A 209 11.17 -29.61 25.30
C SER A 209 11.71 -28.35 24.61
N LYS A 210 12.92 -27.93 24.99
CA LYS A 210 13.63 -26.83 24.32
C LYS A 210 13.88 -27.13 22.83
N GLU A 211 14.12 -28.40 22.50
CA GLU A 211 14.29 -28.87 21.12
C GLU A 211 13.04 -28.62 20.26
N LEU A 212 11.84 -28.88 20.79
CA LEU A 212 10.59 -28.61 20.07
C LEU A 212 10.45 -27.11 19.76
N HIS A 213 10.70 -26.25 20.75
CA HIS A 213 10.67 -24.79 20.56
C HIS A 213 11.71 -24.34 19.52
N SER A 214 12.96 -24.82 19.61
CA SER A 214 14.00 -24.51 18.62
C SER A 214 13.61 -24.91 17.19
N LYS A 215 12.99 -26.10 17.02
CA LYS A 215 12.51 -26.54 15.72
C LYS A 215 11.39 -25.66 15.17
N MET A 216 10.47 -25.18 16.02
CA MET A 216 9.44 -24.23 15.61
C MET A 216 10.04 -22.90 15.12
N VAL A 217 11.04 -22.38 15.84
CA VAL A 217 11.77 -21.16 15.45
C VAL A 217 12.48 -21.35 14.11
N GLU A 218 13.13 -22.49 13.90
CA GLU A 218 13.80 -22.82 12.63
C GLU A 218 12.80 -22.90 11.47
N MET A 219 11.70 -23.63 11.64
CA MET A 219 10.65 -23.74 10.62
C MET A 219 10.07 -22.37 10.23
N GLU A 220 9.83 -21.51 11.22
CA GLU A 220 9.31 -20.16 10.97
C GLU A 220 10.35 -19.26 10.28
N THR A 221 11.63 -19.37 10.68
CA THR A 221 12.74 -18.65 10.03
C THR A 221 12.82 -19.03 8.54
N ASP A 222 12.75 -20.33 8.26
CA ASP A 222 12.77 -20.88 6.91
C ASP A 222 11.56 -20.43 6.07
N PHE A 223 10.37 -20.48 6.66
CA PHE A 223 9.15 -20.00 6.01
C PHE A 223 9.24 -18.52 5.67
N ARG A 224 9.72 -17.68 6.61
CA ARG A 224 9.86 -16.23 6.42
C ARG A 224 10.91 -15.86 5.38
N ALA A 225 11.96 -16.67 5.22
CA ALA A 225 12.96 -16.47 4.19
C ALA A 225 12.46 -16.81 2.77
N LYS A 226 11.48 -17.73 2.64
CA LYS A 226 11.01 -18.28 1.35
C LYS A 226 9.66 -17.73 0.88
N LYS A 227 8.95 -16.99 1.73
CA LYS A 227 7.61 -16.48 1.41
C LYS A 227 7.64 -15.38 0.34
N ASN A 228 6.60 -15.37 -0.48
CA ASN A 228 6.41 -14.40 -1.57
C ASN A 228 5.68 -13.10 -1.16
N ILE A 229 5.07 -13.04 0.03
CA ILE A 229 4.40 -11.84 0.54
C ILE A 229 4.95 -11.55 1.93
N SER A 230 5.23 -10.27 2.17
CA SER A 230 5.63 -9.78 3.48
C SER A 230 4.77 -8.58 3.89
N PHE A 231 4.68 -8.36 5.20
CA PHE A 231 3.98 -7.23 5.80
C PHE A 231 4.95 -6.36 6.60
N TRP A 232 4.64 -5.08 6.72
CA TRP A 232 5.49 -4.08 7.37
C TRP A 232 5.69 -4.32 8.87
N ASN A 233 4.75 -4.97 9.54
CA ASN A 233 4.74 -5.21 10.99
C ASN A 233 5.23 -6.60 11.39
N GLU A 234 5.89 -7.33 10.50
CA GLU A 234 6.37 -8.67 10.80
C GLU A 234 7.51 -8.68 11.81
N LYS A 235 7.42 -9.58 12.79
CA LYS A 235 8.54 -9.89 13.67
C LYS A 235 9.68 -10.55 12.90
N LYS A 236 10.91 -10.19 13.26
CA LYS A 236 12.14 -10.80 12.71
C LYS A 236 12.43 -12.11 13.43
N TYR A 237 12.76 -13.12 12.63
CA TYR A 237 13.19 -14.44 13.11
C TYR A 237 14.61 -14.77 12.63
N PRO A 238 15.43 -15.45 13.46
CA PRO A 238 15.14 -15.78 14.86
C PRO A 238 15.00 -14.51 15.71
N PRO A 239 14.19 -14.54 16.80
CA PRO A 239 14.08 -13.39 17.69
C PRO A 239 15.48 -13.01 18.15
N LYS A 240 15.86 -11.74 18.03
CA LYS A 240 17.13 -11.30 18.61
C LYS A 240 17.06 -11.63 20.11
N ASN A 241 18.05 -12.35 20.63
CA ASN A 241 18.22 -12.45 22.07
C ASN A 241 18.33 -11.00 22.57
N ASN A 242 17.40 -10.59 23.43
CA ASN A 242 17.61 -9.37 24.19
C ASN A 242 18.88 -9.62 25.01
N GLU A 243 20.00 -9.07 24.58
CA GLU A 243 21.17 -8.92 25.44
C GLU A 243 20.69 -8.04 26.61
N SER A 244 20.48 -8.72 27.74
CA SER A 244 20.14 -8.15 29.04
C SER A 244 21.26 -7.29 29.59
#